data_AF-A0AA38C6K7-F1
#
_entry.id   AF-A0AA38C6K7-F1
#
_cell.length_a   1.000
_cell.length_b   1.000
_cell.length_c   1.000
_cell.angle_alpha   90.00
_cell.angle_beta   90.00
_cell.angle_gamma   90.00
#
_symmetry.space_group_name_H-M   'P 1'
#
loop_
_entity.id
_entity.type
_entity.pdbx_description
1 polymer ?
#
loop_
_entity_poly.entity_id
_entity_poly.type
_entity_poly.pdbx_seq_one_letter_code
_entity_poly.pdbx_strand_id
1 'polypeptide(L)'
;MAFEASREFDVNIIERVMVAPSLPSPKTTLQLSSIDKLLGSMFGNVLLVYNASATVSADPANVIREALSKALVYYPAFAGRLRNTENGELDVECTGEGALFVEATVNNDLSVIGDLDDDNPSFKKMIFSLPLDTAFRDLHLLIVQ
;
A
#
# COMPACT_ATOMS: atom_id res chain seq x y z
N MET A 1 -5.52 27.47 33.27
CA MET A 1 -4.67 26.89 32.22
C MET A 1 -4.67 25.39 32.42
N ALA A 2 -5.52 24.67 31.67
CA ALA A 2 -5.42 23.23 31.58
C ALA A 2 -4.53 22.94 30.36
N PHE A 3 -3.44 22.21 30.56
CA PHE A 3 -2.71 21.59 29.46
C PHE A 3 -3.67 20.57 28.83
N GLU A 4 -4.17 20.86 27.63
CA GLU A 4 -4.72 19.81 26.78
C GLU A 4 -3.57 18.85 26.50
N ALA A 5 -3.65 17.65 27.06
CA ALA A 5 -2.82 16.55 26.62
C ALA A 5 -3.03 16.43 25.11
N SER A 6 -1.95 16.57 24.33
CA SER A 6 -1.98 16.26 22.90
C SER A 6 -2.58 14.87 22.77
N ARG A 7 -3.79 14.75 22.19
CA ARG A 7 -4.37 13.44 21.91
C ARG A 7 -3.44 12.79 20.90
N GLU A 8 -2.69 11.81 21.37
CA GLU A 8 -1.70 11.12 20.57
C GLU A 8 -2.43 10.34 19.47
N PHE A 9 -2.23 10.74 18.22
CA PHE A 9 -2.78 10.03 17.07
C PHE A 9 -1.89 8.81 16.81
N ASP A 10 -2.25 7.67 17.39
CA ASP A 10 -1.48 6.43 17.31
C ASP A 10 -2.16 5.39 16.43
N VAL A 11 -1.51 5.12 15.30
CA VAL A 11 -1.92 4.12 14.32
C VAL A 11 -1.38 2.75 14.76
N ASN A 12 -2.29 1.82 14.98
CA ASN A 12 -1.98 0.46 15.38
C ASN A 12 -2.23 -0.48 14.21
N ILE A 13 -1.18 -1.15 13.74
CA ILE A 13 -1.30 -2.18 12.70
C ILE A 13 -1.99 -3.41 13.29
N ILE A 14 -3.11 -3.81 12.70
CA ILE A 14 -3.88 -5.00 13.07
C ILE A 14 -3.32 -6.22 12.36
N GLU A 15 -3.16 -6.14 11.04
CA GLU A 15 -2.78 -7.29 10.21
C GLU A 15 -1.92 -6.84 9.01
N ARG A 16 -1.03 -7.74 8.58
CA ARG A 16 -0.32 -7.64 7.30
C ARG A 16 -0.52 -8.95 6.56
N VAL A 17 -1.13 -8.90 5.39
CA VAL A 17 -1.47 -10.10 4.62
C VAL A 17 -1.06 -9.93 3.16
N MET A 18 -0.57 -11.01 2.56
CA MET A 18 -0.32 -11.06 1.13
C MET A 18 -1.63 -11.41 0.42
N VAL A 19 -2.11 -10.50 -0.43
CA VAL A 19 -3.31 -10.72 -1.23
C VAL A 19 -2.91 -11.19 -2.62
N ALA A 20 -3.06 -12.49 -2.85
CA ALA A 20 -2.82 -13.10 -4.15
C ALA A 20 -3.98 -12.81 -5.14
N PRO A 21 -3.73 -12.88 -6.45
CA PRO A 21 -4.79 -12.83 -7.46
C PRO A 21 -5.82 -13.95 -7.25
N SER A 22 -7.10 -13.62 -7.43
CA SER A 22 -8.22 -14.56 -7.25
C SER A 22 -8.26 -15.70 -8.29
N LEU A 23 -7.55 -15.51 -9.40
CA LEU A 23 -7.37 -16.51 -10.45
C LEU A 23 -5.88 -16.60 -10.82
N PRO A 24 -5.40 -17.77 -11.25
CA PRO A 24 -4.03 -17.91 -11.72
C PRO A 24 -3.73 -16.89 -12.82
N SER A 25 -2.66 -16.12 -12.62
CA SER A 25 -2.14 -15.20 -13.63
C SER A 25 -0.94 -15.82 -14.35
N PRO A 26 -0.74 -15.59 -15.65
CA PRO A 26 0.44 -16.07 -16.36
C PRO A 26 1.72 -15.55 -15.70
N LYS A 27 2.61 -16.49 -15.31
CA LYS A 27 3.95 -16.14 -14.88
C LYS A 27 4.72 -15.62 -16.08
N THR A 28 5.10 -14.35 -16.01
CA THR A 28 5.81 -13.65 -17.08
C THR A 28 6.77 -12.64 -16.50
N THR A 29 7.69 -12.17 -17.33
CA THR A 29 8.56 -11.04 -17.01
C THR A 29 8.20 -9.87 -17.91
N LEU A 30 7.93 -8.72 -17.30
CA LEU A 30 7.64 -7.48 -18.00
C LEU A 30 8.88 -6.58 -17.97
N GLN A 31 9.43 -6.31 -19.15
CA GLN A 31 10.53 -5.36 -19.29
C GLN A 31 9.99 -3.93 -19.12
N LEU A 32 10.70 -3.13 -18.33
CA LEU A 32 10.35 -1.72 -18.14
C LEU A 32 10.63 -0.91 -19.41
N SER A 33 9.75 0.04 -19.72
CA SER A 33 9.97 0.98 -20.81
C SER A 33 11.02 2.04 -20.43
N SER A 34 11.52 2.81 -21.39
CA SER A 34 12.44 3.91 -21.09
C SER A 34 11.85 4.96 -20.15
N ILE A 35 10.52 5.15 -20.16
CA ILE A 35 9.83 6.07 -19.24
C ILE A 35 9.81 5.51 -17.82
N ASP A 36 9.48 4.23 -17.67
CA ASP A 36 9.46 3.55 -16.36
C ASP A 36 10.84 3.57 -15.71
N LYS A 37 11.90 3.40 -16.52
CA LYS A 37 13.29 3.50 -16.08
C LYS A 37 13.70 4.91 -15.68
N LEU A 38 13.23 5.92 -16.42
CA LEU A 38 13.50 7.32 -16.13
C LEU A 38 12.84 7.77 -14.82
N LEU A 39 11.59 7.34 -14.59
CA LEU A 39 10.83 7.63 -13.37
C LEU A 39 11.26 6.75 -12.17
N GLY A 40 12.35 5.99 -12.32
CA GLY A 40 12.77 4.90 -11.44
C GLY A 40 12.54 5.12 -9.94
N SER A 41 12.08 4.07 -9.27
CA SER A 41 11.82 3.99 -7.81
C SER A 41 10.99 5.14 -7.20
N MET A 42 10.24 5.90 -8.01
CA MET A 42 9.29 6.87 -7.47
C MET A 42 8.09 6.13 -6.87
N PHE A 43 8.19 5.82 -5.57
CA PHE A 43 7.07 5.35 -4.77
C PHE A 43 6.21 6.56 -4.42
N GLY A 44 5.01 6.63 -5.00
CA GLY A 44 3.99 7.61 -4.63
C GLY A 44 3.02 7.00 -3.63
N ASN A 45 2.67 7.77 -2.59
CA ASN A 45 1.57 7.42 -1.69
C ASN A 45 0.32 8.19 -2.10
N VAL A 46 -0.83 7.53 -2.07
CA VAL A 46 -2.14 8.15 -2.30
C VAL A 46 -3.03 7.82 -1.11
N LEU A 47 -3.52 8.85 -0.41
CA LEU A 47 -4.52 8.69 0.64
C LEU A 47 -5.91 8.97 0.10
N LEU A 48 -6.81 7.99 0.24
CA LEU A 48 -8.23 8.14 -0.10
C LEU A 48 -9.04 8.10 1.20
N VAL A 49 -9.79 9.17 1.47
CA VAL A 49 -10.58 9.32 2.69
C VAL A 49 -12.06 9.15 2.38
N TYR A 50 -12.73 8.30 3.15
CA TYR A 50 -14.15 8.00 3.02
C TYR A 50 -14.88 8.34 4.33
N ASN A 51 -16.05 8.95 4.22
CA ASN A 51 -16.92 9.17 5.38
C ASN A 51 -17.55 7.85 5.82
N ALA A 52 -17.70 7.67 7.13
CA ALA A 52 -18.46 6.56 7.68
C ALA A 52 -19.92 6.64 7.19
N SER A 53 -20.45 5.49 6.75
CA SER A 53 -21.84 5.38 6.31
C SER A 53 -22.61 4.42 7.22
N ALA A 54 -23.68 4.90 7.84
CA ALA A 54 -24.55 4.09 8.68
C ALA A 54 -25.34 3.02 7.90
N THR A 55 -25.36 3.10 6.56
CA THR A 55 -26.09 2.17 5.69
C THR A 55 -25.25 1.01 5.17
N VAL A 56 -23.92 1.09 5.32
CA VAL A 56 -22.99 0.03 4.89
C VAL A 56 -22.64 -0.82 6.10
N SER A 57 -23.08 -2.07 6.09
CA SER A 57 -22.77 -3.05 7.14
C SER A 57 -21.54 -3.91 6.83
N ALA A 58 -21.01 -3.84 5.61
CA ALA A 58 -19.84 -4.59 5.21
C ALA A 58 -18.58 -3.97 5.83
N ASP A 59 -17.67 -4.82 6.28
CA ASP A 59 -16.35 -4.40 6.73
C ASP A 59 -15.51 -3.91 5.53
N PRO A 60 -15.09 -2.63 5.50
CA PRO A 60 -14.32 -2.07 4.40
C PRO A 60 -13.02 -2.82 4.12
N ALA A 61 -12.31 -3.30 5.15
CA ALA A 61 -11.04 -4.00 4.97
C ALA A 61 -11.25 -5.29 4.16
N ASN A 62 -12.27 -6.08 4.50
CA ASN A 62 -12.64 -7.29 3.78
C ASN A 62 -13.07 -7.00 2.33
N VAL A 63 -13.88 -5.96 2.10
CA VAL A 63 -14.34 -5.57 0.75
C VAL A 63 -13.15 -5.17 -0.12
N ILE A 64 -12.24 -4.33 0.40
CA ILE A 64 -11.06 -3.87 -0.33
C ILE A 64 -10.12 -5.04 -0.63
N ARG A 65 -9.91 -5.95 0.34
CA ARG A 65 -9.07 -7.15 0.16
C ARG A 65 -9.59 -8.07 -0.94
N GLU A 66 -10.90 -8.30 -0.98
CA GLU A 66 -11.54 -9.10 -2.04
C GLU A 66 -11.44 -8.41 -3.40
N ALA A 67 -11.69 -7.10 -3.45
CA ALA A 67 -11.58 -6.30 -4.66
C ALA A 67 -10.14 -6.29 -5.20
N LEU A 68 -9.14 -6.15 -4.33
CA LEU A 68 -7.73 -6.21 -4.68
C LEU A 68 -7.38 -7.57 -5.31
N SER A 69 -7.80 -8.68 -4.69
CA SER A 69 -7.56 -10.02 -5.23
C SER A 69 -8.16 -10.19 -6.64
N LYS A 70 -9.33 -9.62 -6.92
CA LYS A 70 -9.94 -9.62 -8.26
C LYS A 70 -9.19 -8.70 -9.24
N ALA A 71 -8.79 -7.51 -8.80
CA ALA A 71 -8.06 -6.56 -9.63
C ALA A 71 -6.69 -7.10 -10.09
N LEU A 72 -5.97 -7.80 -9.21
CA LEU A 72 -4.64 -8.36 -9.51
C LEU A 72 -4.64 -9.40 -10.64
N VAL A 73 -5.79 -9.97 -11.00
CA VAL A 73 -5.92 -10.82 -12.20
C VAL A 73 -5.67 -10.00 -13.47
N TYR A 74 -6.16 -8.76 -13.51
CA TYR A 74 -6.03 -7.86 -14.65
C TYR A 74 -4.73 -7.06 -14.63
N TYR A 75 -4.13 -6.88 -13.46
CA TYR A 75 -2.90 -6.11 -13.25
C TYR A 75 -1.78 -6.96 -12.63
N PRO A 76 -1.25 -7.96 -13.36
CA PRO A 76 -0.32 -8.94 -12.81
C PRO A 76 1.02 -8.36 -12.35
N ALA A 77 1.44 -7.21 -12.90
CA ALA A 77 2.64 -6.52 -12.46
C ALA A 77 2.60 -6.21 -10.96
N PHE A 78 1.44 -5.77 -10.43
CA PHE A 78 1.30 -5.43 -9.02
C PHE A 78 1.28 -6.65 -8.08
N ALA A 79 1.14 -7.87 -8.63
CA ALA A 79 1.30 -9.12 -7.90
C ALA A 79 2.71 -9.72 -8.07
N GLY A 80 3.64 -8.98 -8.68
CA GLY A 80 5.02 -9.39 -8.96
C GLY A 80 6.06 -8.72 -8.06
N ARG A 81 7.33 -8.84 -8.45
CA ARG A 81 8.49 -8.25 -7.78
C ARG A 81 9.40 -7.55 -8.78
N LEU A 82 10.05 -6.47 -8.34
CA LEU A 82 11.14 -5.86 -9.09
C LEU A 82 12.37 -6.76 -9.03
N ARG A 83 13.04 -6.91 -10.17
CA ARG A 83 14.22 -7.76 -10.32
C ARG A 83 15.30 -7.03 -11.12
N ASN A 84 16.54 -7.17 -10.66
CA ASN A 84 17.72 -6.75 -11.42
C ASN A 84 18.05 -7.79 -12.48
N THR A 85 18.16 -7.34 -13.72
CA THR A 85 18.65 -8.13 -14.85
C THR A 85 20.19 -8.19 -14.83
N GLU A 86 20.77 -9.15 -15.57
CA GLU A 86 22.22 -9.30 -15.70
C GLU A 86 22.92 -8.05 -16.28
N ASN A 87 22.19 -7.25 -17.05
CA ASN A 87 22.69 -6.02 -17.67
C ASN A 87 22.59 -4.80 -16.74
N GLY A 88 22.13 -4.98 -15.49
CA GLY A 88 21.93 -3.88 -14.52
C GLY A 88 20.63 -3.11 -14.69
N GLU A 89 19.76 -3.53 -15.62
CA GLU A 89 18.43 -2.95 -15.84
C GLU A 89 17.39 -3.59 -14.91
N LEU A 90 16.22 -2.95 -14.77
CA LEU A 90 15.10 -3.44 -13.98
C LEU A 90 13.99 -4.04 -14.85
N ASP A 91 13.43 -5.17 -14.39
CA ASP A 91 12.19 -5.74 -14.89
C ASP A 91 11.26 -6.16 -13.75
N VAL A 92 10.02 -6.46 -14.11
CA VAL A 92 9.02 -6.99 -13.17
C VAL A 92 8.81 -8.46 -13.43
N GLU A 93 9.12 -9.29 -12.45
CA GLU A 93 8.75 -10.70 -12.45
C GLU A 93 7.35 -10.87 -11.86
N CYS A 94 6.37 -11.19 -12.71
CA CYS A 94 4.99 -11.45 -12.30
C CYS A 94 4.90 -12.85 -11.63
N THR A 95 5.30 -12.93 -10.36
CA THR A 95 5.31 -14.17 -9.59
C THR A 95 3.90 -14.68 -9.27
N GLY A 96 2.93 -13.77 -9.17
CA GLY A 96 1.57 -14.07 -8.74
C GLY A 96 1.43 -14.25 -7.22
N GLU A 97 2.48 -13.94 -6.46
CA GLU A 97 2.46 -14.04 -4.99
C GLU A 97 1.50 -13.03 -4.36
N GLY A 98 1.28 -11.88 -5.02
CA GLY A 98 0.32 -10.88 -4.59
C GLY A 98 0.92 -9.55 -4.16
N ALA A 99 0.04 -8.69 -3.66
CA ALA A 99 0.35 -7.38 -3.12
C ALA A 99 0.17 -7.37 -1.59
N LEU A 100 0.95 -6.55 -0.89
CA LEU A 100 0.85 -6.42 0.56
C LEU A 100 -0.40 -5.59 0.91
N PHE A 101 -1.27 -6.14 1.75
CA PHE A 101 -2.40 -5.44 2.37
C PHE A 101 -2.12 -5.26 3.86
N VAL A 102 -2.29 -4.04 4.37
CA VAL A 102 -2.01 -3.67 5.75
C VAL A 102 -3.26 -3.09 6.39
N GLU A 103 -3.84 -3.79 7.35
CA GLU A 103 -4.98 -3.25 8.10
C GLU A 103 -4.50 -2.52 9.34
N ALA A 104 -5.04 -1.34 9.62
CA ALA A 104 -4.68 -0.54 10.78
C ALA A 104 -5.89 0.14 11.41
N THR A 105 -5.78 0.50 12.69
CA THR A 105 -6.80 1.22 13.44
C THR A 105 -6.22 2.34 14.28
N VAL A 106 -7.07 3.31 14.63
CA VAL A 106 -6.75 4.43 15.50
C VAL A 106 -7.94 4.68 16.42
N ASN A 107 -7.67 5.11 17.66
CA ASN A 107 -8.70 5.36 18.67
C ASN A 107 -9.32 6.78 18.58
N ASN A 108 -9.11 7.47 17.46
CA ASN A 108 -9.50 8.86 17.26
C ASN A 108 -10.23 9.03 15.94
N ASP A 109 -11.16 10.00 15.89
CA ASP A 109 -11.72 10.45 14.64
C ASP A 109 -10.66 11.13 13.78
N LEU A 110 -10.79 11.01 12.46
CA LEU A 110 -9.89 11.63 11.50
C LEU A 110 -9.82 13.17 11.66
N SER A 111 -10.89 13.78 12.19
CA SER A 111 -10.96 15.23 12.48
C SER A 111 -9.88 15.73 13.44
N VAL A 112 -9.26 14.85 14.23
CA VAL A 112 -8.16 15.19 15.15
C VAL A 112 -6.86 15.52 14.42
N ILE A 113 -6.68 15.03 13.19
CA ILE A 113 -5.45 15.27 12.40
C ILE A 113 -5.38 16.72 11.91
N GLY A 114 -6.54 17.35 11.63
CA GLY A 114 -6.60 18.67 11.02
C GLY A 114 -6.22 18.61 9.54
N ASP A 115 -5.13 19.28 9.17
CA ASP A 115 -4.67 19.37 7.79
C ASP A 115 -3.95 18.08 7.35
N LEU A 116 -4.26 17.60 6.14
CA LEU A 116 -3.65 16.41 5.54
C LEU A 116 -2.46 16.84 4.67
N ASP A 117 -1.43 17.35 5.32
CA ASP A 117 -0.21 17.85 4.68
C ASP A 117 1.05 17.06 5.10
N ASP A 118 2.05 17.07 4.22
CA ASP A 118 3.33 16.37 4.43
C ASP A 118 4.20 16.96 5.55
N ASP A 119 3.84 18.07 6.17
CA ASP A 119 4.54 18.61 7.33
C ASP A 119 3.88 18.17 8.65
N ASN A 120 2.63 17.71 8.59
CA ASN A 120 1.87 17.23 9.74
C ASN A 120 2.38 15.84 10.21
N PRO A 121 2.93 15.74 11.44
CA PRO A 121 3.46 14.47 11.96
C PRO A 121 2.35 13.41 12.17
N SER A 122 1.13 13.82 12.49
CA SER A 122 0.00 12.90 12.64
C SER A 122 -0.42 12.31 11.30
N PHE A 123 -0.39 13.11 10.23
CA PHE A 123 -0.62 12.64 8.86
C PHE A 123 0.44 11.62 8.45
N LYS A 124 1.73 11.89 8.71
CA LYS A 124 2.82 10.94 8.43
C LYS A 124 2.62 9.58 9.09
N LYS A 125 2.09 9.55 10.32
CA LYS A 125 1.81 8.29 11.02
C LYS A 125 0.75 7.44 10.32
N MET A 126 -0.11 8.02 9.46
CA MET A 126 -1.09 7.26 8.68
C MET A 126 -0.48 6.51 7.51
N ILE A 127 0.69 6.91 7.02
CA ILE A 127 1.29 6.34 5.82
C ILE A 127 2.16 5.15 6.22
N PHE A 128 1.72 3.94 5.88
CA PHE A 128 2.57 2.76 6.03
C PHE A 128 3.83 2.91 5.18
N SER A 129 4.97 2.80 5.86
CA SER A 129 6.29 2.85 5.23
C SER A 129 7.02 1.55 5.51
N LEU A 130 7.64 0.99 4.48
CA LEU A 130 8.56 -0.12 4.65
C LEU A 130 9.87 0.37 5.30
N PRO A 131 10.57 -0.47 6.08
CA PRO A 131 11.90 -0.15 6.58
C PRO A 131 12.85 0.26 5.44
N LEU A 132 13.70 1.26 5.69
CA LEU A 132 14.62 1.81 4.67
C LEU A 132 15.64 0.78 4.15
N ASP A 133 15.87 -0.30 4.91
CA ASP A 133 16.75 -1.41 4.59
C ASP A 133 16.04 -2.58 3.89
N THR A 134 14.75 -2.43 3.56
CA THR A 134 14.01 -3.44 2.80
C THR A 134 14.74 -3.73 1.50
N ALA A 135 15.11 -5.00 1.28
CA ALA A 135 15.84 -5.37 0.09
C ALA A 135 14.99 -5.03 -1.14
N PHE A 136 15.64 -4.50 -2.17
CA PHE A 136 14.96 -4.07 -3.40
C PHE A 136 14.07 -5.17 -4.03
N ARG A 137 14.45 -6.44 -3.85
CA ARG A 137 13.69 -7.62 -4.32
C ARG A 137 12.41 -7.89 -3.53
N ASP A 138 12.31 -7.36 -2.31
CA ASP A 138 11.16 -7.47 -1.43
C ASP A 138 10.22 -6.25 -1.54
N LEU A 139 10.57 -5.27 -2.39
CA LEU A 139 9.70 -4.14 -2.68
C LEU A 139 8.51 -4.60 -3.53
N HIS A 140 7.34 -4.53 -2.90
CA HIS A 140 6.08 -4.77 -3.57
C HIS A 140 5.77 -3.53 -4.41
N LEU A 141 5.37 -3.75 -5.67
CA LEU A 141 4.98 -2.67 -6.57
C LEU A 141 3.68 -1.98 -6.14
N LEU A 142 2.92 -2.61 -5.26
CA LEU A 142 1.70 -2.07 -4.67
C LEU A 142 1.59 -2.51 -3.21
N ILE A 143 1.29 -1.55 -2.35
CA ILE A 143 0.88 -1.77 -0.97
C ILE A 143 -0.47 -1.07 -0.80
N VAL A 144 -1.43 -1.75 -0.21
CA VAL A 144 -2.75 -1.18 0.12
C VAL A 144 -2.89 -1.19 1.63
N GLN A 145 -3.35 -0.08 2.18
CA GLN A 145 -3.61 0.10 3.60
C GLN A 145 -5.05 0.56 3.80
#